data_AF-A0AAN8FGZ6-F1
#
_entry.id   AF-A0AAN8FGZ6-F1
#
_cell.length_a   1.000
_cell.length_b   1.000
_cell.length_c   1.000
_cell.angle_alpha   90.00
_cell.angle_beta   90.00
_cell.angle_gamma   90.00
#
_symmetry.space_group_name_H-M   'P 1'
#
loop_
_entity.id
_entity.type
_entity.pdbx_description
1 polymer ?
#
loop_
_entity_poly.entity_id
_entity_poly.type
_entity_poly.pdbx_seq_one_letter_code
_entity_poly.pdbx_strand_id
1 'polypeptide(L)'
;MNGYTNGVSADQQKYKRVIVDSPYVRCDGKEIETKFPFRKNHFTHTADGLKVTPKEHEYVFKTQLKPKKTGVLLVGIGGNNGSTSVGAIYANKKHMTWRTKEGVQTANYFGSVTQSSTVHLGWDGQQQIHVPFKEIIPILSPNDLIIDGWDINSQNLYQAMIRAK
;
A
#
# COMPACT_ATOMS: atom_id res chain seq x y z
N MET A 1 -42.27 -5.57 -19.72
CA MET A 1 -41.12 -5.37 -20.64
C MET A 1 -39.89 -5.22 -19.76
N ASN A 2 -39.24 -6.32 -19.39
CA ASN A 2 -38.14 -6.97 -20.15
C ASN A 2 -36.94 -6.03 -20.21
N GLY A 3 -35.94 -6.18 -19.33
CA GLY A 3 -34.79 -7.10 -19.52
C GLY A 3 -33.65 -6.25 -20.12
N TYR A 4 -32.42 -6.16 -19.60
CA TYR A 4 -31.45 -7.17 -19.18
C TYR A 4 -30.32 -6.39 -18.45
N THR A 5 -30.02 -6.66 -17.18
CA THR A 5 -28.96 -7.56 -16.66
C THR A 5 -27.51 -7.28 -17.07
N ASN A 6 -26.70 -7.16 -16.02
CA ASN A 6 -25.39 -7.78 -15.80
C ASN A 6 -24.13 -7.18 -16.44
N GLY A 7 -23.16 -7.04 -15.55
CA GLY A 7 -21.75 -7.23 -15.89
C GLY A 7 -21.03 -5.91 -16.11
N VAL A 8 -20.70 -5.22 -15.01
CA VAL A 8 -19.35 -4.68 -14.98
C VAL A 8 -18.48 -5.92 -14.92
N SER A 9 -18.03 -6.34 -16.11
CA SER A 9 -17.00 -7.34 -16.30
C SER A 9 -15.94 -7.10 -15.24
N ALA A 10 -15.44 -8.20 -14.67
CA ALA A 10 -14.16 -8.21 -13.99
C ALA A 10 -13.06 -7.94 -15.02
N ASP A 11 -13.10 -6.78 -15.68
CA ASP A 11 -11.91 -6.15 -16.20
C ASP A 11 -11.08 -5.87 -14.95
N GLN A 12 -10.11 -6.75 -14.73
CA GLN A 12 -8.93 -6.43 -13.96
C GLN A 12 -8.54 -5.02 -14.38
N GLN A 13 -8.81 -4.05 -13.51
CA GLN A 13 -8.36 -2.69 -13.70
C GLN A 13 -6.84 -2.80 -13.73
N LYS A 14 -6.27 -2.95 -14.93
CA LYS A 14 -4.83 -2.96 -15.17
C LYS A 14 -4.42 -1.56 -14.76
N TYR A 15 -4.00 -1.42 -13.50
CA TYR A 15 -3.40 -0.19 -13.01
C TYR A 15 -2.37 0.23 -14.05
N LYS A 16 -2.50 1.47 -14.56
CA LYS A 16 -1.51 2.04 -15.47
C LYS A 16 -0.24 2.20 -14.64
N ARG A 17 0.63 1.20 -14.70
CA ARG A 17 1.88 1.15 -13.93
C ARG A 17 2.77 2.31 -14.34
N VAL A 18 3.53 2.86 -13.38
CA VAL A 18 4.66 3.74 -13.69
C VAL A 18 5.69 2.94 -14.49
N ILE A 19 6.06 3.43 -15.66
CA ILE A 19 7.08 2.82 -16.52
C ILE A 19 8.33 3.70 -16.44
N VAL A 20 9.45 3.10 -16.06
CA VAL A 20 10.72 3.81 -15.89
C VAL A 20 11.62 3.48 -17.08
N ASP A 21 12.03 4.50 -17.82
CA ASP A 21 13.07 4.42 -18.85
C ASP A 21 14.37 4.98 -18.27
N SER A 22 15.31 4.11 -17.94
CA SER A 22 16.56 4.49 -17.29
C SER A 22 17.66 3.48 -17.56
N PRO A 23 18.91 3.92 -17.84
CA PRO A 23 20.04 3.01 -18.00
C PRO A 23 20.45 2.30 -16.69
N TYR A 24 19.93 2.77 -15.54
CA TYR A 24 20.19 2.19 -14.23
C TYR A 24 19.16 1.16 -13.80
N VAL A 25 18.18 0.86 -14.66
CA VAL A 25 17.06 -0.02 -14.36
C VAL A 25 17.03 -1.16 -15.37
N ARG A 26 16.96 -2.40 -14.87
CA ARG A 26 16.67 -3.59 -15.66
C ARG A 26 15.42 -4.25 -15.10
N CYS A 27 14.41 -4.46 -15.94
CA CYS A 27 13.16 -5.10 -15.54
C CYS A 27 12.84 -6.23 -16.53
N ASP A 28 12.68 -7.45 -16.02
CA ASP A 28 12.33 -8.63 -16.84
C ASP A 28 10.86 -9.05 -16.68
N GLY A 29 10.06 -8.23 -15.99
CA GLY A 29 8.66 -8.50 -15.69
C GLY A 29 8.42 -9.37 -14.45
N LYS A 30 9.43 -10.06 -13.93
CA LYS A 30 9.38 -10.81 -12.65
C LYS A 30 10.08 -10.06 -11.53
N GLU A 31 11.19 -9.43 -11.85
CA GLU A 31 12.03 -8.65 -10.96
C GLU A 31 12.45 -7.35 -11.63
N ILE A 32 12.71 -6.34 -10.78
CA ILE A 32 13.36 -5.10 -11.17
C ILE A 32 14.67 -4.98 -10.40
N GLU A 33 15.74 -4.72 -11.13
CA GLU A 33 17.06 -4.43 -10.61
C GLU A 33 17.37 -2.97 -10.85
N THR A 34 17.81 -2.26 -9.80
CA THR A 34 18.09 -0.83 -9.87
C THR A 34 19.44 -0.50 -9.25
N LYS A 35 20.25 0.30 -9.95
CA LYS A 35 21.46 0.89 -9.39
C LYS A 35 21.12 2.25 -8.77
N PHE A 36 21.55 2.47 -7.54
CA PHE A 36 21.28 3.69 -6.79
C PHE A 36 22.55 4.23 -6.14
N PRO A 37 23.07 5.40 -6.58
CA PRO A 37 24.16 6.08 -5.92
C PRO A 37 23.69 6.76 -4.62
N PHE A 38 23.96 6.15 -3.47
CA PHE A 38 23.62 6.71 -2.16
C PHE A 38 24.69 7.69 -1.69
N ARG A 39 24.33 8.98 -1.64
CA ARG A 39 25.22 10.05 -1.16
C ARG A 39 25.08 10.23 0.34
N LYS A 40 26.20 10.13 1.06
CA LYS A 40 26.29 10.26 2.52
C LYS A 40 27.52 11.05 2.92
N ASN A 41 27.32 12.02 3.81
CA ASN A 41 28.42 12.76 4.41
C ASN A 41 29.09 11.93 5.52
N HIS A 42 30.42 11.93 5.51
CA HIS A 42 31.26 11.44 6.58
C HIS A 42 31.83 12.61 7.36
N PHE A 43 31.86 12.50 8.68
CA PHE A 43 32.24 13.59 9.57
C PHE A 43 33.48 13.18 10.37
N THR A 44 34.41 14.11 10.56
CA THR A 44 35.57 13.92 11.43
C THR A 44 35.84 15.22 12.17
N HIS A 45 35.90 15.15 13.50
CA HIS A 45 36.31 16.29 14.32
C HIS A 45 37.83 16.46 14.20
N THR A 46 38.26 17.68 13.92
CA THR A 46 39.67 18.08 13.82
C THR A 46 39.92 19.28 14.74
N ALA A 47 41.19 19.64 14.97
CA ALA A 47 41.53 20.82 15.76
C ALA A 47 40.97 22.12 15.17
N ASP A 48 40.84 22.21 13.83
CA ASP A 48 40.37 23.39 13.11
C ASP A 48 38.84 23.40 12.91
N GLY A 49 38.12 22.35 13.34
CA GLY A 49 36.67 22.26 13.25
C GLY A 49 36.14 20.91 12.71
N LEU A 50 34.88 20.90 12.28
CA LEU A 50 34.21 19.71 11.74
C LEU A 50 34.53 19.54 10.26
N LYS A 51 35.34 18.53 9.93
CA LYS A 51 35.59 18.14 8.54
C LYS A 51 34.43 17.30 8.02
N VAL A 52 33.81 17.74 6.93
CA VAL A 52 32.75 17.01 6.21
C VAL A 52 33.32 16.46 4.91
N THR A 53 33.18 15.15 4.69
CA THR A 53 33.61 14.45 3.46
C THR A 53 32.39 13.80 2.80
N PRO A 54 31.80 14.40 1.76
CA PRO A 54 30.76 13.77 0.96
C PRO A 54 31.29 12.49 0.32
N LYS A 55 30.56 11.38 0.44
CA LYS A 55 30.86 10.11 -0.20
C LYS A 55 29.65 9.57 -0.93
N GLU A 56 29.91 8.79 -1.97
CA GLU A 56 28.89 8.06 -2.71
C GLU A 56 29.11 6.55 -2.52
N HIS A 57 28.01 5.83 -2.29
CA HIS A 57 28.00 4.38 -2.12
C HIS A 57 27.00 3.80 -3.12
N GLU A 58 27.46 3.01 -4.07
CA GLU A 58 26.57 2.36 -5.03
C GLU A 58 25.83 1.20 -4.36
N TYR A 59 24.51 1.20 -4.48
CA TYR A 59 23.65 0.06 -4.14
C TYR A 59 23.06 -0.54 -5.41
N VAL A 60 22.98 -1.87 -5.45
CA VAL A 60 22.18 -2.59 -6.44
C VAL A 60 21.01 -3.23 -5.69
N PHE A 61 19.81 -2.70 -5.92
CA PHE A 61 18.59 -3.25 -5.34
C PHE A 61 17.96 -4.24 -6.31
N LYS A 62 17.40 -5.31 -5.76
CA LYS A 62 16.65 -6.31 -6.51
C LYS A 62 15.29 -6.51 -5.86
N THR A 63 14.22 -6.21 -6.59
CA THR A 63 12.84 -6.24 -6.07
C THR A 63 12.00 -7.21 -6.88
N GLN A 64 11.38 -8.17 -6.21
CA GLN A 64 10.40 -9.08 -6.84
C GLN A 64 9.08 -8.33 -7.09
N LEU A 65 8.56 -8.40 -8.32
CA LEU A 65 7.40 -7.62 -8.76
C LEU A 65 6.06 -8.30 -8.47
N LYS A 66 6.05 -9.56 -8.03
CA LYS A 66 4.82 -10.28 -7.70
C LYS A 66 4.64 -10.33 -6.18
N PRO A 67 3.65 -9.62 -5.60
CA PRO A 67 3.28 -9.80 -4.21
C PRO A 67 2.94 -11.27 -3.92
N LYS A 68 3.43 -11.79 -2.79
CA LYS A 68 3.15 -13.16 -2.37
C LYS A 68 1.78 -13.23 -1.68
N LYS A 69 1.15 -14.41 -1.74
CA LYS A 69 -0.01 -14.72 -0.88
C LYS A 69 0.42 -14.54 0.57
N THR A 70 -0.22 -13.62 1.27
CA THR A 70 0.24 -13.15 2.58
C THR A 70 -0.83 -13.39 3.62
N GLY A 71 -0.48 -14.15 4.65
CA GLY A 71 -1.28 -14.31 5.86
C GLY A 71 -0.86 -13.28 6.91
N VAL A 72 -1.83 -12.77 7.66
CA VAL A 72 -1.63 -11.94 8.85
C VAL A 72 -2.29 -12.62 10.03
N LEU A 73 -1.52 -12.82 11.10
CA LEU A 73 -1.99 -13.42 12.34
C LEU A 73 -1.97 -12.36 13.44
N LEU A 74 -3.17 -11.95 13.87
CA LEU A 74 -3.34 -10.87 14.85
C LEU A 74 -3.47 -11.43 16.28
N VAL A 75 -2.62 -10.99 17.19
CA VAL A 75 -2.83 -11.18 18.63
C VAL A 75 -3.73 -10.06 19.14
N GLY A 76 -4.84 -10.41 19.80
CA GLY A 76 -5.92 -9.48 20.11
C GLY A 76 -6.86 -9.23 18.93
N ILE A 77 -7.13 -10.26 18.11
CA ILE A 77 -7.98 -10.13 16.91
C ILE A 77 -9.42 -9.69 17.23
N GLY A 78 -9.92 -9.99 18.43
CA GLY A 78 -11.22 -9.56 18.92
C GLY A 78 -11.21 -8.16 19.54
N GLY A 79 -10.06 -7.52 19.72
CA GLY A 79 -9.97 -6.13 20.18
C GLY A 79 -10.47 -5.12 19.13
N ASN A 80 -10.63 -3.86 19.53
CA ASN A 80 -11.16 -2.80 18.64
C ASN A 80 -10.38 -2.69 17.32
N ASN A 81 -9.05 -2.72 17.36
CA ASN A 81 -8.23 -2.64 16.16
C ASN A 81 -8.36 -3.90 15.30
N GLY A 82 -8.39 -5.09 15.93
CA GLY A 82 -8.49 -6.36 15.22
C GLY A 82 -9.83 -6.51 14.49
N SER A 83 -10.93 -6.31 15.20
CA SER A 83 -12.28 -6.39 14.63
C SER A 83 -12.50 -5.32 13.55
N THR A 84 -12.04 -4.08 13.77
CA THR A 84 -12.10 -2.99 12.77
C THR A 84 -11.27 -3.32 11.54
N SER A 85 -10.04 -3.82 11.70
CA SER A 85 -9.16 -4.15 10.57
C SER A 85 -9.76 -5.24 9.69
N VAL A 86 -10.27 -6.31 10.30
CA VAL A 86 -10.93 -7.40 9.57
C VAL A 86 -12.21 -6.90 8.91
N GLY A 87 -13.04 -6.14 9.63
CA GLY A 87 -14.28 -5.55 9.11
C GLY A 87 -14.04 -4.63 7.91
N ALA A 88 -13.06 -3.72 7.99
CA ALA A 88 -12.70 -2.82 6.91
C ALA A 88 -12.25 -3.58 5.66
N ILE A 89 -11.47 -4.66 5.82
CA ILE A 89 -11.04 -5.48 4.69
C ILE A 89 -12.22 -6.19 4.04
N TYR A 90 -13.11 -6.82 4.81
CA TYR A 90 -14.31 -7.44 4.25
C TYR A 90 -15.23 -6.42 3.58
N ALA A 91 -15.43 -5.25 4.18
CA ALA A 91 -16.26 -4.19 3.62
C ALA A 91 -15.72 -3.69 2.27
N ASN A 92 -14.42 -3.43 2.17
CA ASN A 92 -13.78 -3.03 0.91
C ASN A 92 -13.83 -4.16 -0.14
N LYS A 93 -13.54 -5.40 0.26
CA LYS A 93 -13.55 -6.57 -0.64
C LYS A 93 -14.94 -6.89 -1.19
N LYS A 94 -15.99 -6.57 -0.44
CA LYS A 94 -17.40 -6.79 -0.82
C LYS A 94 -18.07 -5.53 -1.36
N HIS A 95 -17.33 -4.43 -1.53
CA HIS A 95 -17.85 -3.15 -2.01
C HIS A 95 -19.08 -2.68 -1.20
N MET A 96 -19.02 -2.83 0.12
CA MET A 96 -20.13 -2.49 1.00
C MET A 96 -20.38 -0.98 1.03
N THR A 97 -21.66 -0.64 1.16
CA THR A 97 -22.15 0.73 1.33
C THR A 97 -23.13 0.80 2.49
N TRP A 98 -23.21 1.94 3.16
CA TRP A 98 -24.17 2.17 4.25
C TRP A 98 -24.72 3.60 4.19
N ARG A 99 -25.93 3.81 4.74
CA ARG A 99 -26.54 5.15 4.82
C ARG A 99 -26.12 5.85 6.11
N THR A 100 -25.79 7.12 6.00
CA THR A 100 -25.66 8.09 7.10
C THR A 100 -26.62 9.24 6.88
N LYS A 101 -26.70 10.18 7.82
CA LYS A 101 -27.51 11.40 7.67
C LYS A 101 -27.04 12.30 6.51
N GLU A 102 -25.78 12.16 6.10
CA GLU A 102 -25.15 12.86 4.98
C GLU A 102 -25.29 12.12 3.63
N GLY A 103 -25.86 10.91 3.61
CA GLY A 103 -26.07 10.13 2.39
C GLY A 103 -25.45 8.74 2.43
N VAL A 104 -25.24 8.15 1.25
CA VAL A 104 -24.63 6.81 1.13
C VAL A 104 -23.11 6.91 1.17
N GLN A 105 -22.49 6.16 2.06
CA GLN A 105 -21.05 5.99 2.18
C GLN A 105 -20.61 4.68 1.53
N THR A 106 -19.37 4.63 1.03
CA THR A 106 -18.74 3.43 0.45
C THR A 106 -17.47 3.08 1.22
N ALA A 107 -17.25 1.79 1.45
CA ALA A 107 -16.02 1.29 2.06
C ALA A 107 -14.78 1.78 1.29
N ASN A 108 -13.77 2.23 2.04
CA ASN A 108 -12.51 2.72 1.49
C ASN A 108 -11.35 2.42 2.46
N TYR A 109 -10.12 2.78 2.05
CA TYR A 109 -8.90 2.68 2.86
C TYR A 109 -8.30 4.05 3.17
N PHE A 110 -9.13 5.08 3.39
CA PHE A 110 -8.63 6.38 3.81
C PHE A 110 -7.86 6.27 5.13
N GLY A 111 -6.78 7.05 5.25
CA GLY A 111 -5.83 6.95 6.36
C GLY A 111 -4.71 5.91 6.14
N SER A 112 -4.82 5.04 5.13
CA SER A 112 -3.71 4.16 4.74
C SER A 112 -2.76 4.88 3.78
N VAL A 113 -1.51 5.10 4.20
CA VAL A 113 -0.47 5.68 3.32
C VAL A 113 -0.32 4.85 2.05
N THR A 114 -0.26 3.52 2.15
CA THR A 114 -0.03 2.67 0.98
C THR A 114 -1.21 2.67 -0.01
N GLN A 115 -2.45 2.80 0.47
CA GLN A 115 -3.64 2.71 -0.38
C GLN A 115 -4.21 4.05 -0.84
N SER A 116 -3.98 5.13 -0.07
CA SER A 116 -4.66 6.42 -0.26
C SER A 116 -3.73 7.64 -0.39
N SER A 117 -2.41 7.47 -0.23
CA SER A 117 -1.47 8.57 -0.46
C SER A 117 -0.89 8.58 -1.88
N THR A 118 -0.34 9.73 -2.25
CA THR A 118 0.41 9.93 -3.49
C THR A 118 1.86 10.30 -3.18
N VAL A 119 2.74 10.10 -4.16
CA VAL A 119 4.13 10.53 -4.12
C VAL A 119 4.39 11.47 -5.29
N HIS A 120 5.05 12.58 -4.99
CA HIS A 120 5.48 13.55 -5.98
C HIS A 120 6.68 13.00 -6.76
N LEU A 121 6.53 12.85 -8.09
CA LEU A 121 7.59 12.36 -8.97
C LEU A 121 8.40 13.47 -9.63
N GLY A 122 7.79 14.63 -9.85
CA GLY A 122 8.43 15.76 -10.52
C GLY A 122 7.44 16.64 -11.28
N TRP A 123 7.93 17.38 -12.26
CA TRP A 123 7.17 18.37 -13.04
C TRP A 123 7.25 18.04 -14.54
N ASP A 124 6.12 18.04 -15.25
CA ASP A 124 6.07 17.73 -16.68
C ASP A 124 6.26 18.94 -17.60
N GLY A 125 6.47 20.13 -17.03
CA GLY A 125 6.48 21.41 -17.75
C GLY A 125 5.21 22.23 -17.54
N GLN A 126 4.12 21.63 -17.07
CA GLN A 126 2.81 22.25 -16.89
C GLN A 126 2.20 22.04 -15.50
N GLN A 127 2.41 20.87 -14.87
CA GLN A 127 1.85 20.51 -13.57
C GLN A 127 2.74 19.54 -12.77
N GLN A 128 2.52 19.50 -11.45
CA GLN A 128 3.23 18.59 -10.55
C GLN A 128 2.67 17.18 -10.73
N ILE A 129 3.52 16.23 -11.10
CA ILE A 129 3.17 14.84 -11.33
C ILE A 129 3.20 14.08 -10.01
N HIS A 130 2.03 13.61 -9.61
CA HIS A 130 1.85 12.75 -8.44
C HIS A 130 1.28 11.41 -8.87
N VAL A 131 1.79 10.33 -8.30
CA VAL A 131 1.28 8.97 -8.53
C VAL A 131 0.83 8.34 -7.22
N PRO A 132 -0.18 7.46 -7.21
CA PRO A 132 -0.52 6.67 -6.04
C PRO A 132 0.70 5.89 -5.52
N PHE A 133 0.90 5.85 -4.21
CA PHE A 133 2.05 5.17 -3.59
C PHE A 133 2.18 3.71 -4.07
N LYS A 134 1.06 3.00 -4.16
CA LYS A 134 0.97 1.60 -4.63
C LYS A 134 1.31 1.37 -6.12
N GLU A 135 1.47 2.44 -6.90
CA GLU A 135 1.79 2.35 -8.34
C GLU A 135 3.29 2.52 -8.63
N ILE A 136 4.10 2.92 -7.64
CA ILE A 136 5.55 3.05 -7.77
C ILE A 136 6.21 1.68 -7.95
N ILE A 137 5.84 0.74 -7.08
CA ILE A 137 6.21 -0.67 -7.18
C ILE A 137 4.98 -1.52 -6.82
N PRO A 138 4.84 -2.73 -7.39
CA PRO A 138 3.73 -3.60 -7.04
C PRO A 138 3.77 -4.00 -5.56
N ILE A 139 2.76 -3.57 -4.81
CA ILE A 139 2.58 -3.93 -3.40
C ILE A 139 1.26 -4.68 -3.19
N LEU A 140 1.14 -5.33 -2.03
CA LEU A 140 -0.06 -6.07 -1.65
C LEU A 140 -1.26 -5.11 -1.46
N SER A 141 -2.44 -5.52 -1.93
CA SER A 141 -3.71 -4.90 -1.53
C SER A 141 -4.20 -5.52 -0.21
N PRO A 142 -4.77 -4.74 0.73
CA PRO A 142 -5.36 -5.34 1.93
C PRO A 142 -6.51 -6.32 1.63
N ASN A 143 -7.15 -6.23 0.46
CA ASN A 143 -8.17 -7.19 0.00
C ASN A 143 -7.62 -8.61 -0.24
N ASP A 144 -6.31 -8.73 -0.46
CA ASP A 144 -5.59 -9.98 -0.73
C ASP A 144 -5.00 -10.61 0.55
N LEU A 145 -5.12 -9.93 1.69
CA LEU A 145 -4.71 -10.47 2.97
C LEU A 145 -5.63 -11.61 3.41
N ILE A 146 -5.02 -12.66 3.95
CA ILE A 146 -5.72 -13.71 4.67
C ILE A 146 -5.48 -13.44 6.15
N ILE A 147 -6.54 -13.18 6.90
CA ILE A 147 -6.42 -12.77 8.30
C ILE A 147 -6.99 -13.85 9.19
N ASP A 148 -6.22 -14.20 10.21
CA ASP A 148 -6.63 -15.03 11.34
C ASP A 148 -5.90 -14.52 12.60
N GLY A 149 -6.04 -15.17 13.75
CA GLY A 149 -5.37 -14.74 14.96
C GLY A 149 -5.89 -15.37 16.23
N TRP A 150 -5.56 -14.73 17.35
CA TRP A 150 -5.91 -15.17 18.69
C TRP A 150 -6.44 -14.01 19.51
N ASP A 151 -7.33 -14.32 20.44
CA ASP A 151 -7.77 -13.41 21.48
C ASP A 151 -8.02 -14.23 22.75
N ILE A 152 -7.85 -13.61 23.92
CA ILE A 152 -8.18 -14.25 25.20
C ILE A 152 -9.70 -14.36 25.39
N ASN A 153 -10.47 -13.58 24.63
CA ASN A 153 -11.91 -13.61 24.61
C ASN A 153 -12.42 -14.43 23.42
N SER A 154 -13.32 -15.38 23.67
CA SER A 154 -13.87 -16.31 22.67
C SER A 154 -15.03 -15.75 21.83
N GLN A 155 -15.41 -14.48 22.05
CA GLN A 155 -16.42 -13.82 21.22
C GLN A 155 -15.98 -13.77 19.75
N ASN A 156 -16.93 -14.04 18.85
CA ASN A 156 -16.68 -13.94 17.41
C ASN A 156 -16.52 -12.47 16.96
N LEU A 157 -16.00 -12.25 15.75
CA LEU A 157 -15.72 -10.90 15.25
C LEU A 157 -16.95 -10.00 15.10
N TYR A 158 -18.14 -10.56 14.88
CA TYR A 158 -19.37 -9.79 14.88
C TYR A 158 -19.67 -9.21 16.28
N GLN A 159 -19.59 -10.05 17.32
CA GLN A 159 -19.74 -9.60 18.70
C GLN A 159 -18.63 -8.61 19.10
N ALA A 160 -17.40 -8.83 18.64
CA ALA A 160 -16.29 -7.93 18.85
C ALA A 160 -16.52 -6.53 18.23
N MET A 161 -17.10 -6.45 17.03
CA MET A 161 -17.49 -5.17 16.41
C MET A 161 -18.55 -4.43 17.24
N ILE A 162 -19.58 -5.13 17.70
CA ILE A 162 -20.60 -4.54 18.58
C ILE A 162 -19.97 -3.96 19.85
N ARG A 163 -19.00 -4.68 20.44
CA ARG A 163 -18.28 -4.24 21.64
C ARG A 163 -17.39 -3.02 21.38
N ALA A 164 -16.76 -2.96 20.21
CA ALA A 164 -15.83 -1.90 19.83
C ALA A 164 -16.51 -0.54 19.61
N LYS A 165 -17.82 -0.55 19.31
CA LYS A 165 -18.65 0.61 18.97
C LYS A 165 -18.18 1.27 17.68
#